data_AF-A0A9W8TLI1-F1
#
_entry.id   AF-A0A9W8TLI1-F1
#
_cell.length_a   1.000
_cell.length_b   1.000
_cell.length_c   1.000
_cell.angle_alpha   90.00
_cell.angle_beta   90.00
_cell.angle_gamma   90.00
#
_symmetry.space_group_name_H-M   'P 1'
#
loop_
_entity.id
_entity.type
_entity.pdbx_description
1 polymer ?
#
loop_
_entity_poly.entity_id
_entity_poly.type
_entity_poly.pdbx_seq_one_letter_code
_entity_poly.pdbx_strand_id
1 'polypeptide(L)'
;MVSLVILAYYVITREASASGFTLTRAEGDSLSRPARITFTTPTTYEGGGFWTLIFAYYCLTIHILVSSFPLRSMWSIFDISRCLERTARSKSLRDYKMSHRRRGSFTSLSSSETLTSSKDLPSPSSTASSEAGDTETEFVPESDPGVDRVIHAIIIPNYKEEMDTLRETLDVIASHPLARDTYDVYLAMESREQNVETKAMTIIQEFVKKFRSIDYTLHPSDIPGEAPGKGSNMAWAGRKLSEKYPLSLRKDVIITGIDADSHLSSNYFALLTSMHNSHPETASTTLYAAPIIFDRNAHEVPAIVRVADILWGAAGMSGLYRGSSIAPPTSVYSLPLQLVDRVGGWDCDSEAIGEDLHMYLKCFFALNGNLTVRTIHSPVSQSNVKGDGGEGVKRVYNDMNARYKQALRHMWGALDVGYAIKKFIELWQERKHTTRAFRPLHLALKHPNDSYMKNHFDADPEQPLESGIYSEVITETIKEPDWQRTFLLAHRLFEAHFLPLHTTILIVTSTLYMAVTEGGPDPHNVDWIFQICKVLRTVGLLECAFLLFLYERFHKIGAATREKEMQEAGLAKGMCFSHRSAKSNFVDYLVFPLVAPLYGSIPSAQAQLMHFFTHDLVYTVSKKVTRQRAKSFIAEVLS
;
A
#
# COMPACT_ATOMS: atom_id res chain seq x y z
N MET A 1 1.64 -22.30 8.55
CA MET A 1 1.90 -22.40 10.00
C MET A 1 1.80 -23.82 10.57
N VAL A 2 0.63 -24.47 10.63
CA VAL A 2 0.44 -25.76 11.36
C VAL A 2 1.42 -26.85 10.89
N SER A 3 1.54 -27.07 9.58
CA SER A 3 2.47 -28.07 9.02
C SER A 3 3.92 -27.80 9.38
N LEU A 4 4.32 -26.53 9.50
CA LEU A 4 5.67 -26.14 9.89
C LEU A 4 5.95 -26.47 11.37
N VAL A 5 4.98 -26.22 12.25
CA VAL A 5 5.08 -26.57 13.67
C VAL A 5 5.15 -28.08 13.85
N ILE A 6 4.33 -28.85 13.12
CA ILE A 6 4.36 -30.32 13.15
C ILE A 6 5.70 -30.85 12.68
N LEU A 7 6.22 -30.35 11.55
CA LEU A 7 7.53 -30.73 11.03
C LEU A 7 8.64 -30.45 12.04
N ALA A 8 8.68 -29.24 12.59
CA ALA A 8 9.69 -28.85 13.56
C ALA A 8 9.61 -29.70 14.85
N TYR A 9 8.41 -29.91 15.38
CA TYR A 9 8.20 -30.76 16.55
C TYR A 9 8.68 -32.19 16.31
N TYR A 10 8.31 -32.79 15.17
CA TYR A 10 8.72 -34.14 14.80
C TYR A 10 10.24 -34.26 14.73
N VAL A 11 10.90 -33.35 14.00
CA VAL A 11 12.37 -33.36 13.83
C VAL A 11 13.06 -33.18 15.17
N ILE A 12 12.73 -32.14 15.94
CA ILE A 12 13.39 -31.85 17.22
C ILE A 12 13.23 -33.01 18.20
N THR A 13 12.04 -33.61 18.29
CA THR A 13 11.78 -34.71 19.23
C THR A 13 12.59 -35.96 18.86
N ARG A 14 12.67 -36.29 17.57
CA ARG A 14 13.45 -37.42 17.08
C ARG A 14 14.94 -37.22 17.28
N GLU A 15 15.44 -36.04 16.99
CA GLU A 15 16.86 -35.70 17.14
C GLU A 15 17.29 -35.62 18.60
N ALA A 16 16.43 -35.11 19.49
CA ALA A 16 16.65 -35.15 20.92
C ALA A 16 16.75 -36.61 21.43
N SER A 17 15.85 -37.48 20.96
CA SER A 17 15.85 -38.89 21.34
C SER A 17 17.11 -39.62 20.83
N ALA A 18 17.52 -39.36 19.59
CA ALA A 18 18.70 -39.94 18.96
C ALA A 18 20.02 -39.41 19.55
N SER A 19 20.03 -38.18 20.07
CA SER A 19 21.21 -37.59 20.74
C SER A 19 21.31 -37.99 22.21
N GLY A 20 20.36 -38.79 22.73
CA GLY A 20 20.31 -39.17 24.13
C GLY A 20 19.94 -38.02 25.08
N PHE A 21 19.35 -36.94 24.55
CA PHE A 21 18.95 -35.76 25.30
C PHE A 21 17.80 -36.12 26.25
N THR A 22 18.10 -36.27 27.54
CA THR A 22 17.09 -36.49 28.60
C THR A 22 17.09 -35.33 29.59
N LEU A 23 15.93 -34.67 29.73
CA LEU A 23 15.73 -33.63 30.74
C LEU A 23 15.41 -34.30 32.09
N THR A 24 16.43 -34.69 32.87
CA THR A 24 16.17 -35.25 34.20
C THR A 24 15.97 -34.12 35.22
N ARG A 25 14.75 -34.05 35.78
CA ARG A 25 14.52 -33.30 37.02
C ARG A 25 15.16 -34.12 38.14
N ALA A 26 16.10 -33.54 38.88
CA ALA A 26 16.72 -34.23 40.00
C ALA A 26 15.63 -34.61 41.01
N GLU A 27 15.37 -35.91 41.19
CA GLU A 27 14.56 -36.41 42.31
C GLU A 27 15.34 -36.15 43.60
N GLY A 28 14.85 -35.17 44.36
CA GLY A 28 15.36 -34.75 45.64
C GLY A 28 14.53 -33.55 46.10
N ASP A 29 13.93 -33.66 47.29
CA ASP A 29 12.83 -32.88 47.87
C ASP A 29 13.04 -31.35 48.05
N SER A 30 13.93 -30.70 47.28
CA SER A 30 14.12 -29.25 47.35
C SER A 30 13.90 -28.55 46.01
N LEU A 31 12.95 -27.60 46.00
CA LEU A 31 12.61 -26.68 44.90
C LEU A 31 13.75 -25.73 44.47
N SER A 32 14.99 -25.97 44.92
CA SER A 32 16.13 -25.04 44.83
C SER A 32 17.30 -25.54 43.99
N ARG A 33 17.21 -26.70 43.31
CA ARG A 33 18.29 -27.19 42.41
C ARG A 33 17.95 -27.04 40.92
N PRO A 34 18.88 -26.54 40.08
CA PRO A 34 18.69 -26.51 38.63
C PRO A 34 18.63 -27.94 38.05
N ALA A 35 17.82 -28.12 37.00
CA ALA A 35 17.72 -29.39 36.28
C ALA A 35 19.08 -29.83 35.72
N ARG A 36 19.37 -31.13 35.71
CA ARG A 36 20.64 -31.69 35.20
C ARG A 36 20.38 -32.29 33.82
N ILE A 37 21.17 -31.87 32.83
CA ILE A 37 21.14 -32.44 31.48
C ILE A 37 22.07 -33.66 31.47
N THR A 38 21.55 -34.82 31.07
CA THR A 38 22.31 -36.06 30.95
C THR A 38 22.22 -36.59 29.52
N PHE A 39 23.33 -37.11 29.01
CA PHE A 39 23.42 -37.71 27.67
C PHE A 39 23.62 -39.23 27.81
N THR A 40 22.71 -40.04 27.28
CA THR A 40 22.89 -41.49 27.16
C THR A 40 23.15 -41.85 25.70
N THR A 41 24.32 -42.41 25.39
CA THR A 41 24.71 -42.77 24.01
C THR A 41 23.87 -43.95 23.49
N PRO A 42 23.01 -43.76 22.47
CA PRO A 42 22.25 -44.86 21.89
C PRO A 42 23.10 -45.66 20.88
N THR A 43 22.80 -46.95 20.74
CA THR A 43 23.55 -47.92 19.91
C THR A 43 23.28 -47.82 18.41
N THR A 44 22.24 -47.09 17.98
CA THR A 44 21.86 -46.84 16.59
C THR A 44 21.21 -45.46 16.48
N TYR A 45 21.68 -44.60 15.58
CA TYR A 45 21.11 -43.28 15.37
C TYR A 45 19.84 -43.36 14.49
N GLU A 46 18.67 -43.29 15.12
CA GLU A 46 17.36 -43.15 14.46
C GLU A 46 16.80 -41.74 14.68
N GLY A 47 17.47 -40.74 14.11
CA GLY A 47 17.05 -39.33 14.15
C GLY A 47 15.83 -39.01 13.29
N GLY A 48 15.66 -37.74 12.92
CA GLY A 48 14.54 -37.28 12.07
C GLY A 48 14.67 -37.71 10.60
N GLY A 49 15.83 -38.23 10.19
CA GLY A 49 16.07 -38.79 8.86
C GLY A 49 15.86 -37.77 7.75
N PHE A 50 15.14 -38.16 6.70
CA PHE A 50 14.81 -37.28 5.57
C PHE A 50 14.07 -35.99 5.98
N TRP A 51 13.28 -36.02 7.05
CA TRP A 51 12.56 -34.84 7.53
C TRP A 51 13.51 -33.79 8.12
N THR A 52 14.66 -34.20 8.66
CA THR A 52 15.72 -33.28 9.11
C THR A 52 16.29 -32.48 7.93
N LEU A 53 16.47 -33.11 6.77
CA LEU A 53 16.89 -32.41 5.54
C LEU A 53 15.83 -31.40 5.09
N ILE A 54 14.55 -31.79 5.02
CA ILE A 54 13.46 -30.86 4.66
C ILE A 54 13.43 -29.67 5.61
N PHE A 55 13.49 -29.92 6.92
CA PHE A 55 13.48 -28.87 7.93
C PHE A 55 14.67 -27.92 7.78
N ALA A 56 15.89 -28.45 7.61
CA ALA A 56 17.10 -27.64 7.48
C ALA A 56 17.07 -26.76 6.21
N TYR A 57 16.77 -27.33 5.03
CA TYR A 57 16.70 -26.56 3.79
C TYR A 57 15.54 -25.56 3.76
N TYR A 58 14.42 -25.88 4.40
CA TYR A 58 13.34 -24.91 4.59
C TYR A 58 13.75 -23.77 5.52
N CYS A 59 14.48 -24.08 6.60
CA CYS A 59 15.15 -23.09 7.45
C CYS A 59 16.01 -22.14 6.61
N LEU A 60 16.91 -22.69 5.80
CA LEU A 60 17.80 -21.90 4.94
C LEU A 60 17.02 -20.99 3.99
N THR A 61 16.01 -21.55 3.31
CA THR A 61 15.18 -20.84 2.35
C THR A 61 14.50 -19.63 2.99
N ILE A 62 13.88 -19.83 4.16
CA ILE A 62 13.20 -18.74 4.87
C ILE A 62 14.20 -17.66 5.31
N HIS A 63 15.38 -18.02 5.81
CA HIS A 63 16.39 -17.03 6.20
C HIS A 63 16.95 -16.25 5.00
N ILE A 64 17.09 -16.87 3.84
CA ILE A 64 17.45 -16.19 2.58
C ILE A 64 16.35 -15.20 2.18
N LEU A 65 15.09 -15.61 2.22
CA LEU A 65 13.97 -14.73 1.89
C LEU A 65 13.89 -13.52 2.82
N VAL A 66 14.03 -13.74 4.13
CA VAL A 66 14.00 -12.66 5.14
C VAL A 66 15.16 -11.68 4.97
N SER A 67 16.36 -12.15 4.62
CA SER A 67 17.50 -11.25 4.36
C SER A 67 17.37 -10.53 3.01
N SER A 68 16.71 -11.13 2.02
CA SER A 68 16.49 -10.47 0.72
C SER A 68 15.47 -9.32 0.80
N PHE A 69 14.50 -9.38 1.72
CA PHE A 69 13.40 -8.44 1.80
C PHE A 69 13.83 -7.00 2.17
N PRO A 70 14.67 -6.78 3.22
CA PRO A 70 15.21 -5.47 3.54
C PRO A 70 16.02 -4.88 2.39
N LEU A 71 16.84 -5.66 1.68
CA LEU A 71 17.61 -5.20 0.52
C LEU A 71 16.71 -4.58 -0.55
N ARG A 72 15.61 -5.26 -0.90
CA ARG A 72 14.62 -4.74 -1.85
C ARG A 72 13.94 -3.47 -1.34
N SER A 73 13.57 -3.44 -0.06
CA SER A 73 12.94 -2.27 0.56
C SER A 73 13.88 -1.06 0.58
N MET A 74 15.17 -1.27 0.86
CA MET A 74 16.21 -0.25 0.82
C MET A 74 16.44 0.27 -0.59
N TRP A 75 16.50 -0.61 -1.60
CA TRP A 75 16.59 -0.21 -3.00
C TRP A 75 15.42 0.67 -3.40
N SER A 76 14.20 0.30 -2.99
CA SER A 76 13.01 1.08 -3.30
C SER A 76 13.01 2.46 -2.65
N ILE A 77 13.28 2.54 -1.35
CA ILE A 77 13.36 3.83 -0.64
C ILE A 77 14.46 4.71 -1.23
N PHE A 78 15.60 4.12 -1.62
CA PHE A 78 16.69 4.83 -2.27
C PHE A 78 16.27 5.41 -3.64
N ASP A 79 15.68 4.59 -4.52
CA ASP A 79 15.23 5.04 -5.84
C ASP A 79 14.14 6.11 -5.72
N ILE A 80 13.13 5.91 -4.86
CA ILE A 80 12.08 6.88 -4.59
C ILE A 80 12.68 8.20 -4.07
N SER A 81 13.58 8.14 -3.09
CA SER A 81 14.24 9.34 -2.55
C SER A 81 14.99 10.11 -3.64
N ARG A 82 15.70 9.40 -4.53
CA ARG A 82 16.40 10.01 -5.65
C ARG A 82 15.44 10.69 -6.63
N CYS A 83 14.27 10.10 -6.88
CA CYS A 83 13.22 10.71 -7.70
C CYS A 83 12.70 12.00 -7.06
N LEU A 84 12.36 11.96 -5.78
CA LEU A 84 11.85 13.12 -5.05
C LEU A 84 12.86 14.26 -5.01
N GLU A 85 14.15 13.97 -4.81
CA GLU A 85 15.19 15.00 -4.86
C GLU A 85 15.32 15.65 -6.23
N ARG A 86 15.22 14.87 -7.31
CA ARG A 86 15.25 15.41 -8.68
C ARG A 86 14.08 16.36 -8.91
N THR A 87 12.87 15.96 -8.52
CA THR A 87 11.65 16.78 -8.64
C THR A 87 11.72 18.04 -7.77
N ALA A 88 12.23 17.94 -6.54
CA ALA A 88 12.39 19.09 -5.66
C ALA A 88 13.41 20.10 -6.20
N ARG A 89 14.52 19.62 -6.79
CA ARG A 89 15.55 20.47 -7.42
C ARG A 89 15.07 21.11 -8.72
N SER A 90 14.30 20.40 -9.53
CA SER A 90 13.75 20.98 -10.78
C SER A 90 12.75 22.09 -10.47
N LYS A 91 11.87 21.90 -9.47
CA LYS A 91 10.93 22.93 -9.00
C LYS A 91 11.70 24.16 -8.49
N SER A 92 12.71 23.98 -7.65
CA SER A 92 13.50 25.13 -7.13
C SER A 92 14.24 25.90 -8.21
N LEU A 93 14.80 25.22 -9.21
CA LEU A 93 15.44 25.87 -10.37
C LEU A 93 14.41 26.65 -11.22
N ARG A 94 13.21 26.11 -11.40
CA ARG A 94 12.11 26.81 -12.10
C ARG A 94 11.69 28.06 -11.34
N ASP A 95 11.46 27.94 -10.03
CA ASP A 95 11.10 29.07 -9.16
C ASP A 95 12.19 30.17 -9.21
N TYR A 96 13.46 29.79 -9.17
CA TYR A 96 14.60 30.70 -9.30
C TYR A 96 14.63 31.41 -10.65
N LYS A 97 14.48 30.68 -11.76
CA LYS A 97 14.43 31.27 -13.12
C LYS A 97 13.25 32.24 -13.28
N MET A 98 12.08 31.92 -12.73
CA MET A 98 10.91 32.82 -12.77
C MET A 98 11.12 34.07 -11.92
N SER A 99 11.73 33.94 -10.74
CA SER A 99 12.10 35.07 -9.88
C SER A 99 13.12 35.98 -10.56
N HIS A 100 14.14 35.42 -11.23
CA HIS A 100 15.15 36.20 -11.95
C HIS A 100 14.61 36.86 -13.22
N ARG A 101 13.64 36.24 -13.91
CA ARG A 101 12.89 36.89 -15.01
C ARG A 101 12.10 38.09 -14.49
N ARG A 102 11.35 37.93 -13.38
CA ARG A 102 10.62 39.06 -12.75
C ARG A 102 11.55 40.18 -12.29
N ARG A 103 12.78 39.88 -11.86
CA ARG A 103 13.78 40.89 -11.46
C ARG A 103 14.48 41.57 -12.65
N GLY A 104 14.58 40.89 -13.80
CA GLY A 104 15.10 41.45 -15.05
C GLY A 104 14.08 42.26 -15.85
N SER A 105 12.77 42.11 -15.58
CA SER A 105 11.70 42.85 -16.25
C SER A 105 11.45 44.26 -15.70
N PHE A 106 12.22 44.73 -14.71
CA PHE A 106 12.17 46.12 -14.22
C PHE A 106 13.21 47.05 -14.86
N THR A 107 14.00 46.55 -15.82
CA THR A 107 15.03 47.35 -16.52
C THR A 107 14.94 47.19 -18.03
N SER A 108 13.77 47.48 -18.61
CA SER A 108 13.65 47.79 -20.05
C SER A 108 12.26 48.37 -20.35
N LEU A 109 11.98 49.55 -19.79
CA LEU A 109 11.03 50.50 -20.34
C LEU A 109 11.85 51.60 -21.02
N SER A 110 12.18 51.40 -22.30
CA SER A 110 12.47 52.51 -23.22
C SER A 110 12.69 51.96 -24.63
N SER A 111 11.71 52.18 -25.51
CA SER A 111 11.85 52.66 -26.90
C SER A 111 10.84 52.02 -27.85
N SER A 112 10.34 52.88 -28.71
CA SER A 112 9.09 52.83 -29.47
C SER A 112 9.13 52.00 -30.75
N GLU A 113 7.93 51.63 -31.22
CA GLU A 113 7.47 51.45 -32.62
C GLU A 113 8.31 50.65 -33.64
N THR A 114 7.72 49.58 -34.19
CA THR A 114 7.21 49.49 -35.59
C THR A 114 7.07 48.02 -36.04
N LEU A 115 6.01 47.76 -36.82
CA LEU A 115 5.59 46.54 -37.52
C LEU A 115 6.71 45.73 -38.23
N THR A 116 6.59 44.39 -38.25
CA THR A 116 6.29 43.57 -39.46
C THR A 116 6.60 42.07 -39.24
N SER A 117 5.85 41.25 -39.99
CA SER A 117 5.89 39.79 -40.11
C SER A 117 7.18 39.27 -40.77
N SER A 118 7.73 38.15 -40.28
CA SER A 118 8.22 37.08 -41.15
C SER A 118 8.49 35.77 -40.39
N LYS A 119 7.93 34.69 -40.95
CA LYS A 119 8.41 33.29 -40.81
C LYS A 119 9.92 33.24 -41.00
N ASP A 120 10.61 32.38 -40.23
CA ASP A 120 11.74 31.60 -40.75
C ASP A 120 12.09 30.40 -39.85
N LEU A 121 12.44 29.30 -40.52
CA LEU A 121 12.85 27.99 -39.99
C LEU A 121 14.21 28.06 -39.27
N PRO A 122 14.52 27.15 -38.32
CA PRO A 122 15.90 26.93 -37.89
C PRO A 122 16.55 25.75 -38.63
N SER A 123 17.76 25.96 -39.15
CA SER A 123 18.71 24.91 -39.54
C SER A 123 19.78 24.69 -38.44
N PRO A 124 20.44 23.52 -38.38
CA PRO A 124 21.06 23.00 -37.16
C PRO A 124 22.60 23.04 -37.16
N SER A 125 23.18 23.28 -36.00
CA SER A 125 24.50 22.81 -35.51
C SER A 125 24.67 23.39 -34.09
N SER A 126 25.18 22.71 -33.07
CA SER A 126 26.28 21.75 -33.01
C SER A 126 26.11 20.79 -31.83
N THR A 127 26.46 19.54 -32.08
CA THR A 127 26.57 18.40 -31.17
C THR A 127 27.73 18.56 -30.17
N ALA A 128 27.46 18.24 -28.91
CA ALA A 128 28.46 17.75 -27.96
C ALA A 128 27.86 16.55 -27.23
N SER A 129 28.35 15.38 -27.59
CA SER A 129 27.94 14.05 -27.13
C SER A 129 28.45 13.77 -25.72
N SER A 130 27.55 13.34 -24.84
CA SER A 130 27.91 12.46 -23.72
C SER A 130 26.81 11.42 -23.56
N GLU A 131 27.18 10.18 -23.87
CA GLU A 131 26.38 8.99 -23.61
C GLU A 131 26.36 8.72 -22.10
N ALA A 132 25.19 8.89 -21.49
CA ALA A 132 24.87 8.31 -20.18
C ALA A 132 23.35 8.30 -19.94
N GLY A 133 22.69 7.23 -20.41
CA GLY A 133 21.42 6.73 -19.88
C GLY A 133 20.23 7.69 -19.90
N ASP A 134 19.57 7.78 -21.06
CA ASP A 134 18.31 8.48 -21.23
C ASP A 134 17.21 7.84 -20.37
N THR A 135 16.88 8.49 -19.26
CA THR A 135 15.50 8.52 -18.77
C THR A 135 14.95 9.83 -19.28
N GLU A 136 14.02 9.76 -20.23
CA GLU A 136 13.37 10.94 -20.79
C GLU A 136 12.93 11.86 -19.66
N THR A 137 13.41 13.09 -19.75
CA THR A 137 13.02 14.15 -18.83
C THR A 137 11.53 14.36 -19.06
N GLU A 138 10.69 14.10 -18.06
CA GLU A 138 9.28 14.50 -18.07
C GLU A 138 9.22 16.02 -18.24
N PHE A 139 9.19 16.45 -19.49
CA PHE A 139 8.82 17.78 -19.89
C PHE A 139 7.33 17.88 -19.58
N VAL A 140 6.95 18.72 -18.63
CA VAL A 140 5.58 19.23 -18.55
C VAL A 140 5.52 20.30 -19.64
N PRO A 141 4.91 20.07 -20.82
CA PRO A 141 4.69 21.15 -21.76
C PRO A 141 3.65 22.08 -21.11
N GLU A 142 3.78 23.38 -21.31
CA GLU A 142 2.62 24.25 -21.22
C GLU A 142 1.62 23.74 -22.28
N SER A 143 0.55 23.10 -21.82
CA SER A 143 -0.42 22.45 -22.69
C SER A 143 -1.19 23.49 -23.48
N ASP A 144 -1.20 23.31 -24.80
CA ASP A 144 -2.14 23.91 -25.75
C ASP A 144 -3.59 23.66 -25.27
N PRO A 145 -4.56 24.59 -25.43
CA PRO A 145 -5.92 24.46 -24.87
C PRO A 145 -6.81 23.33 -25.43
N GLY A 146 -6.24 22.39 -26.19
CA GLY A 146 -6.96 21.32 -26.91
C GLY A 146 -6.65 19.87 -26.48
N VAL A 147 -5.91 19.63 -25.39
CA VAL A 147 -5.65 18.26 -24.89
C VAL A 147 -6.87 17.74 -24.12
N ASP A 148 -7.37 16.54 -24.48
CA ASP A 148 -8.42 15.81 -23.77
C ASP A 148 -8.15 15.81 -22.25
N ARG A 149 -8.98 16.52 -21.48
CA ARG A 149 -8.78 16.72 -20.05
C ARG A 149 -9.17 15.47 -19.27
N VAL A 150 -8.18 14.84 -18.62
CA VAL A 150 -8.40 13.76 -17.66
C VAL A 150 -9.18 14.28 -16.44
N ILE A 151 -10.27 13.60 -16.07
CA ILE A 151 -11.07 13.87 -14.88
C ILE A 151 -10.57 13.00 -13.73
N HIS A 152 -10.36 13.58 -12.56
CA HIS A 152 -9.99 12.86 -11.34
C HIS A 152 -11.22 12.72 -10.43
N ALA A 153 -11.79 11.52 -10.40
CA ALA A 153 -12.87 11.17 -9.48
C ALA A 153 -12.28 10.70 -8.14
N ILE A 154 -12.35 11.54 -7.11
CA ILE A 154 -11.69 11.32 -5.82
C ILE A 154 -12.73 10.82 -4.81
N ILE A 155 -12.60 9.57 -4.35
CA ILE A 155 -13.49 8.98 -3.36
C ILE A 155 -12.86 9.09 -1.97
N ILE A 156 -13.58 9.70 -1.04
CA ILE A 156 -13.19 9.87 0.36
C ILE A 156 -14.16 9.08 1.24
N PRO A 157 -13.90 7.78 1.51
CA PRO A 157 -14.64 6.99 2.49
C PRO A 157 -14.59 7.60 3.89
N ASN A 158 -15.75 7.72 4.51
CA ASN A 158 -15.93 8.22 5.86
C ASN A 158 -16.81 7.26 6.68
N TYR A 159 -16.34 6.94 7.89
CA TYR A 159 -17.15 6.37 8.96
C TYR A 159 -16.64 6.87 10.32
N LYS A 160 -17.46 7.67 11.01
CA LYS A 160 -17.14 8.26 12.32
C LYS A 160 -15.88 9.13 12.35
N GLU A 161 -15.40 9.62 11.21
CA GLU A 161 -14.31 10.60 11.20
C GLU A 161 -14.83 11.96 11.66
N GLU A 162 -13.99 12.70 12.36
CA GLU A 162 -14.32 14.04 12.80
C GLU A 162 -14.50 15.00 11.61
N MET A 163 -15.40 15.97 11.75
CA MET A 163 -15.62 17.00 10.71
C MET A 163 -14.33 17.69 10.29
N ASP A 164 -13.46 17.97 11.26
CA ASP A 164 -12.21 18.68 11.00
C ASP A 164 -11.20 17.83 10.24
N THR A 165 -11.23 16.49 10.37
CA THR A 165 -10.42 15.58 9.55
C THR A 165 -10.79 15.73 8.08
N LEU A 166 -12.09 15.64 7.77
CA LEU A 166 -12.59 15.76 6.40
C LEU A 166 -12.30 17.15 5.82
N ARG A 167 -12.53 18.21 6.60
CA ARG A 167 -12.21 19.58 6.19
C ARG A 167 -10.72 19.77 5.89
N GLU A 168 -9.84 19.25 6.74
CA GLU A 168 -8.39 19.39 6.55
C GLU A 168 -7.94 18.73 5.24
N THR A 169 -8.41 17.51 4.98
CA THR A 169 -8.14 16.80 3.71
C THR A 169 -8.71 17.55 2.51
N LEU A 170 -9.93 18.07 2.59
CA LEU A 170 -10.55 18.84 1.51
C LEU A 170 -9.89 20.20 1.29
N ASP A 171 -9.43 20.90 2.33
CA ASP A 171 -8.67 22.14 2.22
C ASP A 171 -7.37 21.91 1.43
N VAL A 172 -6.69 20.80 1.69
CA VAL A 172 -5.47 20.41 0.96
C VAL A 172 -5.80 20.17 -0.51
N ILE A 173 -6.79 19.32 -0.82
CA ILE A 173 -7.15 19.00 -2.20
C ILE A 173 -7.68 20.26 -2.93
N ALA A 174 -8.43 21.12 -2.24
CA ALA A 174 -8.95 22.39 -2.77
C ALA A 174 -7.86 23.42 -3.05
N SER A 175 -6.68 23.29 -2.43
CA SER A 175 -5.52 24.14 -2.70
C SER A 175 -4.82 23.80 -4.02
N HIS A 176 -5.12 22.64 -4.62
CA HIS A 176 -4.49 22.21 -5.85
C HIS A 176 -4.90 23.10 -7.04
N PRO A 177 -3.97 23.45 -7.94
CA PRO A 177 -4.27 24.32 -9.07
C PRO A 177 -5.39 23.81 -10.00
N LEU A 178 -5.51 22.49 -10.16
CA LEU A 178 -6.46 21.84 -11.08
C LEU A 178 -7.80 21.46 -10.43
N ALA A 179 -8.01 21.80 -9.15
CA ALA A 179 -9.16 21.32 -8.38
C ALA A 179 -10.51 21.70 -9.01
N ARG A 180 -10.65 22.96 -9.43
CA ARG A 180 -11.88 23.49 -10.04
C ARG A 180 -12.16 22.98 -11.44
N ASP A 181 -11.13 22.54 -12.15
CA ASP A 181 -11.21 22.17 -13.55
C ASP A 181 -11.38 20.67 -13.77
N THR A 182 -10.88 19.84 -12.84
CA THR A 182 -10.71 18.40 -13.10
C THR A 182 -11.13 17.48 -11.95
N TYR A 183 -11.40 17.99 -10.73
CA TYR A 183 -11.65 17.12 -9.59
C TYR A 183 -13.14 16.97 -9.30
N ASP A 184 -13.61 15.72 -9.36
CA ASP A 184 -14.94 15.33 -8.93
C ASP A 184 -14.82 14.58 -7.61
N VAL A 185 -15.15 15.25 -6.51
CA VAL A 185 -14.99 14.71 -5.16
C VAL A 185 -16.27 13.99 -4.74
N TYR A 186 -16.13 12.78 -4.20
CA TYR A 186 -17.22 11.95 -3.69
C TYR A 186 -16.97 11.63 -2.22
N LEU A 187 -17.78 12.21 -1.33
CA LEU A 187 -17.80 11.83 0.08
C LEU A 187 -18.59 10.52 0.22
N ALA A 188 -17.86 9.41 0.39
CA ALA A 188 -18.46 8.09 0.52
C ALA A 188 -18.84 7.86 1.99
N MET A 189 -20.10 8.11 2.32
CA MET A 189 -20.63 8.09 3.68
C MET A 189 -21.33 6.77 4.02
N GLU A 190 -21.31 6.36 5.28
CA GLU A 190 -22.05 5.19 5.77
C GLU A 190 -23.34 5.59 6.50
N SER A 191 -24.49 5.00 6.13
CA SER A 191 -25.79 5.29 6.77
C SER A 191 -25.85 4.92 8.25
N ARG A 192 -24.94 4.06 8.70
CA ARG A 192 -24.77 3.62 10.09
C ARG A 192 -24.26 4.75 11.01
N GLU A 193 -23.74 5.82 10.44
CA GLU A 193 -23.27 6.98 11.19
C GLU A 193 -24.42 7.96 11.49
N GLN A 194 -24.51 8.41 12.74
CA GLN A 194 -25.53 9.39 13.16
C GLN A 194 -25.24 10.77 12.55
N ASN A 195 -26.29 11.46 12.10
CA ASN A 195 -26.23 12.81 11.50
C ASN A 195 -25.34 12.91 10.25
N VAL A 196 -25.09 11.79 9.57
CA VAL A 196 -24.14 11.72 8.45
C VAL A 196 -24.56 12.55 7.23
N GLU A 197 -25.86 12.67 6.95
CA GLU A 197 -26.35 13.54 5.87
C GLU A 197 -26.12 15.02 6.18
N THR A 198 -26.42 15.46 7.41
CA THR A 198 -26.13 16.83 7.86
C THR A 198 -24.64 17.12 7.78
N LYS A 199 -23.80 16.14 8.18
CA LYS A 199 -22.34 16.19 8.05
C LYS A 199 -21.92 16.41 6.59
N ALA A 200 -22.39 15.54 5.68
CA ALA A 200 -22.08 15.60 4.26
C ALA A 200 -22.51 16.92 3.62
N MET A 201 -23.74 17.36 3.88
CA MET A 201 -24.29 18.59 3.31
C MET A 201 -23.56 19.84 3.81
N THR A 202 -23.14 19.86 5.08
CA THR A 202 -22.33 20.95 5.62
C THR A 202 -21.00 21.06 4.87
N ILE A 203 -20.32 19.93 4.66
CA ILE A 203 -19.07 19.89 3.91
C ILE A 203 -19.27 20.32 2.45
N ILE A 204 -20.30 19.80 1.78
CA ILE A 204 -20.59 20.18 0.39
C ILE A 204 -20.82 21.67 0.26
N GLN A 205 -21.61 22.28 1.16
CA GLN A 205 -21.84 23.72 1.17
C GLN A 205 -20.55 24.53 1.31
N GLU A 206 -19.62 24.08 2.15
CA GLU A 206 -18.31 24.72 2.34
C GLU A 206 -17.41 24.63 1.08
N PHE A 207 -17.46 23.52 0.35
CA PHE A 207 -16.48 23.20 -0.70
C PHE A 207 -17.01 23.20 -2.15
N VAL A 208 -18.32 23.37 -2.40
CA VAL A 208 -18.91 23.28 -3.74
C VAL A 208 -18.28 24.19 -4.80
N LYS A 209 -17.72 25.33 -4.39
CA LYS A 209 -17.03 26.29 -5.29
C LYS A 209 -15.52 26.06 -5.44
N LYS A 210 -14.99 24.97 -4.87
CA LYS A 210 -13.57 24.64 -4.83
C LYS A 210 -13.19 23.53 -5.80
N PHE A 211 -14.17 22.72 -6.21
CA PHE A 211 -13.97 21.56 -7.07
C PHE A 211 -14.78 21.69 -8.37
N ARG A 212 -14.47 20.87 -9.37
CA ARG A 212 -15.32 20.75 -10.57
C ARG A 212 -16.70 20.22 -10.18
N SER A 213 -16.74 19.21 -9.30
CA SER A 213 -17.94 18.86 -8.54
C SER A 213 -17.58 18.29 -7.17
N ILE A 214 -18.53 18.35 -6.25
CA ILE A 214 -18.46 17.62 -4.99
C ILE A 214 -19.85 17.08 -4.66
N ASP A 215 -19.93 15.79 -4.41
CA ASP A 215 -21.15 15.04 -4.12
C ASP A 215 -20.91 14.08 -2.95
N TYR A 216 -21.97 13.49 -2.42
CA TYR A 216 -21.86 12.42 -1.42
C TYR A 216 -22.70 11.21 -1.83
N THR A 217 -22.30 10.05 -1.32
CA THR A 217 -23.07 8.81 -1.45
C THR A 217 -23.31 8.25 -0.06
N LEU A 218 -24.46 7.59 0.13
CA LEU A 218 -24.81 6.98 1.41
C LEU A 218 -24.90 5.46 1.25
N HIS A 219 -23.91 4.72 1.75
CA HIS A 219 -23.90 3.25 1.75
C HIS A 219 -24.93 2.72 2.76
N PRO A 220 -25.93 1.93 2.33
CA PRO A 220 -26.94 1.36 3.22
C PRO A 220 -26.37 0.35 4.22
N SER A 221 -27.02 0.23 5.37
CA SER A 221 -26.54 -0.57 6.49
C SER A 221 -26.87 -2.07 6.40
N ASP A 222 -27.80 -2.42 5.51
CA ASP A 222 -28.60 -3.64 5.52
C ASP A 222 -28.55 -4.41 4.20
N ILE A 223 -27.50 -4.22 3.39
CA ILE A 223 -27.31 -5.00 2.16
C ILE A 223 -26.89 -6.44 2.53
N PRO A 224 -27.70 -7.47 2.21
CA PRO A 224 -27.37 -8.85 2.57
C PRO A 224 -26.06 -9.31 1.91
N GLY A 225 -25.16 -9.90 2.72
CA GLY A 225 -23.89 -10.43 2.25
C GLY A 225 -22.75 -9.40 2.10
N GLU A 226 -23.02 -8.10 2.27
CA GLU A 226 -21.96 -7.09 2.28
C GLU A 226 -21.38 -6.88 3.70
N ALA A 227 -20.07 -7.04 3.83
CA ALA A 227 -19.33 -6.72 5.04
C ALA A 227 -19.25 -5.20 5.26
N PRO A 228 -19.42 -4.70 6.49
CA PRO A 228 -19.24 -3.27 6.79
C PRO A 228 -17.77 -2.85 6.65
N GLY A 229 -17.50 -1.68 6.07
CA GLY A 229 -16.14 -1.14 6.01
C GLY A 229 -15.81 -0.38 4.72
N LYS A 230 -14.53 0.02 4.60
CA LYS A 230 -14.01 0.83 3.50
C LYS A 230 -14.31 0.23 2.13
N GLY A 231 -14.10 -1.08 1.95
CA GLY A 231 -14.33 -1.77 0.67
C GLY A 231 -15.76 -1.62 0.15
N SER A 232 -16.76 -1.98 0.96
CA SER A 232 -18.18 -1.89 0.58
C SER A 232 -18.65 -0.44 0.37
N ASN A 233 -18.17 0.50 1.18
CA ASN A 233 -18.46 1.91 1.00
C ASN A 233 -17.85 2.46 -0.31
N MET A 234 -16.61 2.09 -0.63
CA MET A 234 -15.96 2.37 -1.92
C MET A 234 -16.73 1.73 -3.08
N ALA A 235 -17.20 0.49 -2.94
CA ALA A 235 -17.98 -0.23 -3.94
C ALA A 235 -19.28 0.52 -4.27
N TRP A 236 -20.00 0.95 -3.23
CA TRP A 236 -21.22 1.73 -3.36
C TRP A 236 -20.98 3.08 -4.03
N ALA A 237 -19.97 3.82 -3.57
CA ALA A 237 -19.59 5.10 -4.14
C ALA A 237 -19.16 4.98 -5.62
N GLY A 238 -18.35 3.97 -5.94
CA GLY A 238 -17.90 3.65 -7.29
C GLY A 238 -19.06 3.36 -8.25
N ARG A 239 -20.05 2.57 -7.80
CA ARG A 239 -21.26 2.30 -8.59
C ARG A 239 -22.05 3.58 -8.86
N LYS A 240 -22.21 4.45 -7.84
CA LYS A 240 -22.97 5.70 -7.95
C LYS A 240 -22.28 6.73 -8.84
N LEU A 241 -20.99 6.99 -8.63
CA LEU A 241 -20.25 7.95 -9.46
C LEU A 241 -20.17 7.47 -10.91
N SER A 242 -20.11 6.15 -11.14
CA SER A 242 -20.07 5.58 -12.49
C SER A 242 -21.27 5.99 -13.34
N GLU A 243 -22.44 6.29 -12.75
CA GLU A 243 -23.65 6.75 -13.45
C GLU A 243 -23.43 8.10 -14.17
N LYS A 244 -22.46 8.92 -13.70
CA LYS A 244 -22.16 10.24 -14.25
C LYS A 244 -21.39 10.21 -15.58
N TYR A 245 -20.68 9.11 -15.85
CA TYR A 245 -19.68 9.07 -16.93
C TYR A 245 -20.11 8.17 -18.09
N PRO A 246 -20.39 8.74 -19.28
CA PRO A 246 -20.72 7.96 -20.47
C PRO A 246 -19.52 7.14 -20.95
N LEU A 247 -19.79 6.05 -21.69
CA LEU A 247 -18.80 5.09 -22.18
C LEU A 247 -17.57 5.73 -22.83
N SER A 248 -17.75 6.76 -23.66
CA SER A 248 -16.66 7.43 -24.38
C SER A 248 -15.64 8.13 -23.49
N LEU A 249 -16.00 8.51 -22.26
CA LEU A 249 -15.13 9.26 -21.34
C LEU A 249 -14.45 8.38 -20.29
N ARG A 250 -14.85 7.11 -20.14
CA ARG A 250 -14.43 6.28 -18.99
C ARG A 250 -12.94 5.94 -18.96
N LYS A 251 -12.28 5.96 -20.13
CA LYS A 251 -10.82 5.81 -20.22
C LYS A 251 -10.07 7.02 -19.62
N ASP A 252 -10.65 8.22 -19.73
CA ASP A 252 -10.07 9.51 -19.30
C ASP A 252 -10.61 9.96 -17.93
N VAL A 253 -11.37 9.10 -17.24
CA VAL A 253 -11.82 9.31 -15.86
C VAL A 253 -11.00 8.39 -14.96
N ILE A 254 -10.23 8.96 -14.05
CA ILE A 254 -9.37 8.21 -13.15
C ILE A 254 -9.94 8.30 -11.74
N ILE A 255 -10.28 7.14 -11.18
CA ILE A 255 -10.74 7.05 -9.80
C ILE A 255 -9.54 7.01 -8.88
N THR A 256 -9.55 7.80 -7.82
CA THR A 256 -8.57 7.78 -6.74
C THR A 256 -9.27 7.56 -5.41
N GLY A 257 -8.99 6.46 -4.73
CA GLY A 257 -9.48 6.20 -3.37
C GLY A 257 -8.47 6.73 -2.35
N ILE A 258 -8.90 7.58 -1.42
CA ILE A 258 -8.04 8.10 -0.35
C ILE A 258 -8.63 7.85 1.03
N ASP A 259 -7.79 7.63 2.04
CA ASP A 259 -8.29 7.66 3.42
C ASP A 259 -8.68 9.10 3.80
N ALA A 260 -9.68 9.25 4.67
CA ALA A 260 -10.19 10.55 5.11
C ALA A 260 -9.14 11.48 5.73
N ASP A 261 -8.03 10.93 6.23
CA ASP A 261 -6.91 11.65 6.84
C ASP A 261 -5.63 11.68 5.98
N SER A 262 -5.69 11.17 4.74
CA SER A 262 -4.57 11.17 3.80
C SER A 262 -4.49 12.49 3.04
N HIS A 263 -3.29 13.09 3.02
CA HIS A 263 -3.06 14.32 2.29
C HIS A 263 -2.18 14.07 1.07
N LEU A 264 -2.64 14.55 -0.08
CA LEU A 264 -1.93 14.46 -1.35
C LEU A 264 -1.26 15.80 -1.67
N SER A 265 -0.09 15.75 -2.32
CA SER A 265 0.51 16.94 -2.91
C SER A 265 -0.29 17.38 -4.14
N SER A 266 -0.29 18.67 -4.43
CA SER A 266 -0.80 19.29 -5.67
C SER A 266 -0.18 18.68 -6.92
N ASN A 267 1.03 18.12 -6.83
CA ASN A 267 1.67 17.43 -7.94
C ASN A 267 1.11 16.02 -8.17
N TYR A 268 0.40 15.40 -7.21
CA TYR A 268 -0.07 14.02 -7.31
C TYR A 268 -0.87 13.79 -8.60
N PHE A 269 -1.93 14.58 -8.81
CA PHE A 269 -2.83 14.44 -9.96
C PHE A 269 -2.19 14.95 -11.26
N ALA A 270 -1.27 15.92 -11.19
CA ALA A 270 -0.52 16.39 -12.35
C ALA A 270 0.44 15.31 -12.89
N LEU A 271 1.18 14.66 -12.01
CA LEU A 271 2.03 13.51 -12.34
C LEU A 271 1.18 12.36 -12.88
N LEU A 272 0.04 12.10 -12.26
CA LEU A 272 -0.90 11.07 -12.70
C LEU A 272 -1.37 11.34 -14.14
N THR A 273 -1.93 12.51 -14.41
CA THR A 273 -2.38 12.90 -15.76
C THR A 273 -1.25 12.83 -16.78
N SER A 274 -0.04 13.29 -16.41
CA SER A 274 1.14 13.19 -17.27
C SER A 274 1.45 11.74 -17.65
N MET A 275 1.50 10.84 -16.67
CA MET A 275 1.78 9.42 -16.91
C MET A 275 0.69 8.74 -17.75
N HIS A 276 -0.58 9.07 -17.51
CA HIS A 276 -1.72 8.54 -18.25
C HIS A 276 -1.68 8.95 -19.73
N ASN A 277 -1.44 10.24 -19.99
CA ASN A 277 -1.40 10.78 -21.35
C ASN A 277 -0.14 10.35 -22.12
N SER A 278 0.98 10.14 -21.42
CA SER A 278 2.25 9.74 -22.05
C SER A 278 2.29 8.26 -22.45
N HIS A 279 1.33 7.45 -21.98
CA HIS A 279 1.29 6.00 -22.23
C HIS A 279 -0.11 5.54 -22.64
N PRO A 280 -0.68 6.09 -23.74
CA PRO A 280 -2.06 5.84 -24.14
C PRO A 280 -2.36 4.35 -24.38
N GLU A 281 -1.36 3.55 -24.78
CA GLU A 281 -1.47 2.12 -25.05
C GLU A 281 -1.67 1.27 -23.78
N THR A 282 -1.16 1.72 -22.63
CA THR A 282 -1.31 1.04 -21.34
C THR A 282 -2.22 1.79 -20.37
N ALA A 283 -2.66 3.00 -20.71
CA ALA A 283 -3.43 3.90 -19.85
C ALA A 283 -4.65 3.23 -19.20
N SER A 284 -5.48 2.53 -19.98
CA SER A 284 -6.71 1.83 -19.54
C SER A 284 -6.48 0.51 -18.76
N THR A 285 -5.21 0.10 -18.61
CA THR A 285 -4.78 -1.12 -17.91
C THR A 285 -3.71 -0.83 -16.86
N THR A 286 -3.56 0.45 -16.48
CA THR A 286 -2.56 0.89 -15.51
C THR A 286 -3.21 1.22 -14.17
N LEU A 287 -2.65 0.66 -13.09
CA LEU A 287 -2.88 1.10 -11.72
C LEU A 287 -1.75 2.06 -11.32
N TYR A 288 -2.10 3.15 -10.65
CA TYR A 288 -1.14 4.13 -10.16
C TYR A 288 -1.05 4.05 -8.64
N ALA A 289 0.16 3.82 -8.13
CA ALA A 289 0.43 3.69 -6.70
C ALA A 289 1.40 4.77 -6.24
N ALA A 290 1.30 5.21 -5.00
CA ALA A 290 2.17 6.24 -4.43
C ALA A 290 2.87 5.73 -3.17
N PRO A 291 4.11 6.20 -2.90
CA PRO A 291 4.76 5.90 -1.64
C PRO A 291 4.01 6.53 -0.47
N ILE A 292 4.11 5.95 0.72
CA ILE A 292 3.50 6.51 1.94
C ILE A 292 4.57 7.09 2.87
N ILE A 293 4.23 8.18 3.56
CA ILE A 293 5.11 8.82 4.54
C ILE A 293 4.32 9.16 5.82
N PHE A 294 4.91 8.83 6.97
CA PHE A 294 4.37 9.17 8.28
C PHE A 294 5.03 10.45 8.79
N ASP A 295 4.52 11.60 8.36
CA ASP A 295 5.10 12.91 8.61
C ASP A 295 4.23 13.84 9.46
N ARG A 296 3.03 13.43 9.90
CA ARG A 296 2.13 14.32 10.65
C ARG A 296 2.35 14.31 12.17
N ASN A 297 2.32 13.14 12.81
CA ASN A 297 2.29 12.99 14.28
C ASN A 297 3.36 12.04 14.83
N ALA A 298 4.47 11.81 14.12
CA ALA A 298 5.51 10.86 14.57
C ALA A 298 6.12 11.22 15.94
N HIS A 299 6.09 12.50 16.32
CA HIS A 299 6.55 12.97 17.63
C HIS A 299 5.55 12.70 18.78
N GLU A 300 4.31 12.29 18.45
CA GLU A 300 3.24 12.06 19.42
C GLU A 300 3.03 10.58 19.78
N VAL A 301 3.73 9.66 19.14
CA VAL A 301 3.60 8.22 19.35
C VAL A 301 4.87 7.62 19.96
N PRO A 302 4.77 6.53 20.75
CA PRO A 302 5.94 5.86 21.29
C PRO A 302 6.80 5.24 20.17
N ALA A 303 8.12 5.12 20.41
CA ALA A 303 9.08 4.64 19.43
C ALA A 303 8.70 3.27 18.82
N ILE A 304 8.15 2.36 19.63
CA ILE A 304 7.73 1.03 19.17
C ILE A 304 6.61 1.10 18.12
N VAL A 305 5.65 2.01 18.26
CA VAL A 305 4.55 2.23 17.30
C VAL A 305 5.07 2.93 16.07
N ARG A 306 5.88 3.97 16.27
CA ARG A 306 6.50 4.73 15.17
C ARG A 306 7.32 3.85 14.24
N VAL A 307 8.18 2.98 14.80
CA VAL A 307 8.99 2.06 14.00
C VAL A 307 8.12 1.00 13.32
N ALA A 308 7.04 0.55 13.96
CA ALA A 308 6.07 -0.36 13.33
C ALA A 308 5.39 0.24 12.10
N ASP A 309 5.07 1.53 12.13
CA ASP A 309 4.51 2.24 10.98
C ASP A 309 5.57 2.45 9.90
N ILE A 310 6.79 2.84 10.27
CA ILE A 310 7.90 3.01 9.31
C ILE A 310 8.20 1.71 8.58
N LEU A 311 8.32 0.59 9.29
CA LEU A 311 8.59 -0.72 8.68
C LEU A 311 7.40 -1.20 7.84
N TRP A 312 6.16 -0.92 8.25
CA TRP A 312 4.97 -1.20 7.45
C TRP A 312 4.97 -0.39 6.14
N GLY A 313 5.27 0.92 6.20
CA GLY A 313 5.38 1.76 5.01
C GLY A 313 6.53 1.35 4.11
N ALA A 314 7.68 0.98 4.67
CA ALA A 314 8.80 0.43 3.89
C ALA A 314 8.41 -0.88 3.17
N ALA A 315 7.63 -1.74 3.83
CA ALA A 315 7.10 -2.96 3.23
C ALA A 315 6.15 -2.67 2.07
N GLY A 316 5.19 -1.74 2.24
CA GLY A 316 4.29 -1.32 1.16
C GLY A 316 5.01 -0.68 -0.02
N MET A 317 6.04 0.12 0.24
CA MET A 317 6.84 0.77 -0.80
C MET A 317 7.86 -0.17 -1.47
N SER A 318 8.08 -1.37 -0.96
CA SER A 318 9.14 -2.28 -1.43
C SER A 318 8.99 -2.71 -2.90
N GLY A 319 7.82 -2.50 -3.52
CA GLY A 319 7.55 -2.74 -4.94
C GLY A 319 7.53 -1.49 -5.83
N LEU A 320 7.70 -0.28 -5.28
CA LEU A 320 7.47 0.99 -5.99
C LEU A 320 8.73 1.60 -6.65
N TYR A 321 9.77 0.79 -6.88
CA TYR A 321 10.97 1.24 -7.59
C TYR A 321 10.82 1.09 -9.10
N ARG A 322 11.58 1.87 -9.86
CA ARG A 322 11.59 1.79 -11.34
C ARG A 322 11.91 0.37 -11.82
N GLY A 323 11.06 -0.15 -12.71
CA GLY A 323 11.23 -1.48 -13.31
C GLY A 323 10.65 -2.64 -12.49
N SER A 324 10.07 -2.38 -11.32
CA SER A 324 9.36 -3.42 -10.56
C SER A 324 8.16 -3.95 -11.35
N SER A 325 8.03 -5.28 -11.43
CA SER A 325 6.89 -5.92 -12.11
C SER A 325 5.68 -6.14 -11.21
N ILE A 326 5.87 -6.12 -9.88
CA ILE A 326 4.82 -6.35 -8.88
C ILE A 326 4.88 -5.23 -7.86
N ALA A 327 3.83 -4.42 -7.85
CA ALA A 327 3.75 -3.20 -7.06
C ALA A 327 2.33 -2.98 -6.50
N PRO A 328 1.86 -3.85 -5.58
CA PRO A 328 0.57 -3.62 -4.93
C PRO A 328 0.60 -2.27 -4.20
N PRO A 329 -0.48 -1.47 -4.28
CA PRO A 329 -0.56 -0.21 -3.57
C PRO A 329 -0.72 -0.43 -2.05
N THR A 330 -0.58 0.64 -1.29
CA THR A 330 -0.92 0.66 0.14
C THR A 330 -1.67 1.95 0.45
N SER A 331 -2.89 1.81 0.97
CA SER A 331 -3.84 2.87 1.34
C SER A 331 -4.41 3.69 0.17
N VAL A 332 -3.57 4.39 -0.60
CA VAL A 332 -4.01 5.27 -1.70
C VAL A 332 -3.55 4.73 -3.03
N TYR A 333 -4.49 4.63 -3.96
CA TYR A 333 -4.23 4.24 -5.34
C TYR A 333 -5.24 4.86 -6.28
N SER A 334 -4.84 4.89 -7.56
CA SER A 334 -5.66 5.43 -8.62
C SER A 334 -5.72 4.46 -9.80
N LEU A 335 -6.85 4.40 -10.49
CA LEU A 335 -7.03 3.56 -11.66
C LEU A 335 -8.12 4.13 -12.58
N PRO A 336 -8.01 3.97 -13.91
CA PRO A 336 -9.03 4.40 -14.85
C PRO A 336 -10.36 3.71 -14.57
N LEU A 337 -11.46 4.44 -14.74
CA LEU A 337 -12.81 3.90 -14.56
C LEU A 337 -13.08 2.71 -15.49
N GLN A 338 -12.50 2.70 -16.70
CA GLN A 338 -12.54 1.53 -17.58
C GLN A 338 -11.89 0.27 -16.96
N LEU A 339 -10.80 0.41 -16.18
CA LEU A 339 -10.21 -0.73 -15.48
C LEU A 339 -11.11 -1.20 -14.33
N VAL A 340 -11.75 -0.26 -13.63
CA VAL A 340 -12.76 -0.55 -12.60
C VAL A 340 -13.95 -1.32 -13.20
N ASP A 341 -14.39 -0.92 -14.40
CA ASP A 341 -15.42 -1.64 -15.14
C ASP A 341 -14.98 -3.05 -15.50
N ARG A 342 -13.72 -3.24 -15.89
CA ARG A 342 -13.21 -4.57 -16.25
C ARG A 342 -13.28 -5.56 -15.08
N VAL A 343 -13.10 -5.08 -13.84
CA VAL A 343 -13.05 -5.92 -12.64
C VAL A 343 -14.34 -5.94 -11.81
N GLY A 344 -15.35 -5.14 -12.20
CA GLY A 344 -16.61 -5.05 -11.46
C GLY A 344 -16.53 -4.28 -10.16
N GLY A 345 -15.62 -3.32 -10.06
CA GLY A 345 -15.46 -2.50 -8.86
C GLY A 345 -14.86 -3.27 -7.69
N TRP A 346 -15.27 -2.91 -6.47
CA TRP A 346 -14.76 -3.47 -5.22
C TRP A 346 -15.64 -4.62 -4.76
N ASP A 347 -15.02 -5.69 -4.29
CA ASP A 347 -15.74 -6.81 -3.67
C ASP A 347 -16.12 -6.42 -2.24
N CYS A 348 -17.33 -6.80 -1.84
CA CYS A 348 -17.95 -6.40 -0.57
C CYS A 348 -17.98 -7.53 0.47
N ASP A 349 -17.40 -8.69 0.17
CA ASP A 349 -17.41 -9.83 1.10
C ASP A 349 -16.41 -9.63 2.25
N SER A 350 -16.48 -10.49 3.25
CA SER A 350 -15.58 -10.45 4.41
C SER A 350 -14.16 -10.93 4.11
N GLU A 351 -13.90 -11.48 2.91
CA GLU A 351 -12.57 -11.90 2.48
C GLU A 351 -11.75 -10.69 1.97
N ALA A 352 -12.40 -9.68 1.40
CA ALA A 352 -11.80 -8.48 0.83
C ALA A 352 -11.51 -7.34 1.86
N ILE A 353 -10.93 -7.66 3.03
CA ILE A 353 -10.64 -6.65 4.07
C ILE A 353 -9.59 -5.63 3.63
N GLY A 354 -8.53 -6.08 2.97
CA GLY A 354 -7.47 -5.23 2.41
C GLY A 354 -7.86 -4.75 1.01
N GLU A 355 -8.77 -3.77 0.93
CA GLU A 355 -9.42 -3.41 -0.34
C GLU A 355 -8.43 -2.98 -1.44
N ASP A 356 -7.29 -2.41 -1.05
CA ASP A 356 -6.22 -1.97 -1.94
C ASP A 356 -5.45 -3.13 -2.57
N LEU A 357 -4.99 -4.10 -1.77
CA LEU A 357 -4.38 -5.33 -2.24
C LEU A 357 -5.39 -6.16 -3.03
N HIS A 358 -6.61 -6.28 -2.53
CA HIS A 358 -7.67 -7.05 -3.18
C HIS A 358 -7.96 -6.47 -4.57
N MET A 359 -8.17 -5.16 -4.70
CA MET A 359 -8.37 -4.50 -5.99
C MET A 359 -7.17 -4.71 -6.94
N TYR A 360 -5.94 -4.66 -6.42
CA TYR A 360 -4.76 -4.99 -7.21
C TYR A 360 -4.81 -6.43 -7.76
N LEU A 361 -5.18 -7.42 -6.93
CA LEU A 361 -5.31 -8.80 -7.35
C LEU A 361 -6.41 -8.97 -8.41
N LYS A 362 -7.57 -8.33 -8.22
CA LYS A 362 -8.65 -8.30 -9.22
C LYS A 362 -8.12 -7.81 -10.56
N CYS A 363 -7.46 -6.66 -10.57
CA CYS A 363 -6.89 -6.07 -11.79
C CYS A 363 -5.80 -6.95 -12.40
N PHE A 364 -4.94 -7.55 -11.57
CA PHE A 364 -3.86 -8.43 -12.01
C PHE A 364 -4.39 -9.65 -12.75
N PHE A 365 -5.33 -10.39 -12.14
CA PHE A 365 -5.88 -11.60 -12.74
C PHE A 365 -6.83 -11.30 -13.92
N ALA A 366 -7.60 -10.20 -13.86
CA ALA A 366 -8.44 -9.78 -14.99
C ALA A 366 -7.63 -9.42 -16.25
N LEU A 367 -6.34 -9.11 -16.09
CA LEU A 367 -5.41 -8.84 -17.18
C LEU A 367 -4.41 -9.99 -17.43
N ASN A 368 -4.73 -11.20 -16.97
CA ASN A 368 -3.88 -12.39 -17.13
C ASN A 368 -2.43 -12.16 -16.61
N GLY A 369 -2.27 -11.38 -15.54
CA GLY A 369 -0.97 -11.01 -14.97
C GLY A 369 -0.25 -9.85 -15.66
N ASN A 370 -0.85 -9.25 -16.69
CA ASN A 370 -0.28 -8.13 -17.46
C ASN A 370 -0.67 -6.75 -16.91
N LEU A 371 -1.09 -6.65 -15.65
CA LEU A 371 -1.37 -5.35 -15.01
C LEU A 371 -0.11 -4.48 -15.02
N THR A 372 -0.25 -3.26 -15.53
CA THR A 372 0.81 -2.25 -15.45
C THR A 372 0.63 -1.47 -14.16
N VAL A 373 1.72 -1.24 -13.42
CA VAL A 373 1.71 -0.33 -12.28
C VAL A 373 2.71 0.78 -12.50
N ARG A 374 2.30 2.01 -12.24
CA ARG A 374 3.19 3.18 -12.29
C ARG A 374 3.24 3.87 -10.94
N THR A 375 4.44 4.24 -10.52
CA THR A 375 4.66 4.90 -9.24
C THR A 375 4.50 6.41 -9.41
N ILE A 376 3.51 6.99 -8.73
CA ILE A 376 3.38 8.43 -8.57
C ILE A 376 4.43 8.85 -7.54
N HIS A 377 5.50 9.53 -7.95
CA HIS A 377 6.55 10.03 -7.06
C HIS A 377 6.08 11.27 -6.26
N SER A 378 4.99 11.11 -5.52
CA SER A 378 4.38 12.08 -4.62
C SER A 378 3.93 11.34 -3.36
N PRO A 379 4.74 11.32 -2.28
CA PRO A 379 4.41 10.58 -1.08
C PRO A 379 3.09 11.04 -0.48
N VAL A 380 2.24 10.07 -0.13
CA VAL A 380 0.97 10.27 0.56
C VAL A 380 1.28 10.51 2.03
N SER A 381 0.93 11.70 2.52
CA SER A 381 1.16 12.09 3.90
C SER A 381 0.10 11.50 4.80
N GLN A 382 0.56 10.74 5.80
CA GLN A 382 -0.27 10.00 6.74
C GLN A 382 0.16 10.26 8.19
N SER A 383 -0.74 9.91 9.10
CA SER A 383 -0.48 9.89 10.54
C SER A 383 -0.09 8.48 10.99
N ASN A 384 0.89 8.41 11.87
CA ASN A 384 1.13 7.25 12.71
C ASN A 384 -0.12 6.88 13.51
N VAL A 385 -0.26 5.59 13.83
CA VAL A 385 -1.40 5.10 14.62
C VAL A 385 -1.36 5.68 16.02
N LYS A 386 -2.51 6.19 16.47
CA LYS A 386 -2.69 6.71 17.81
C LYS A 386 -3.94 6.12 18.45
N GLY A 387 -3.88 5.87 19.76
CA GLY A 387 -5.00 5.35 20.54
C GLY A 387 -5.86 6.44 21.16
N ASP A 388 -6.89 6.01 21.88
CA ASP A 388 -7.88 6.88 22.54
C ASP A 388 -7.33 7.54 23.81
N GLY A 389 -6.47 8.54 23.63
CA GLY A 389 -6.00 9.45 24.69
C GLY A 389 -5.39 8.76 25.92
N GLY A 390 -5.35 9.49 27.04
CA GLY A 390 -4.71 9.08 28.29
C GLY A 390 -3.36 9.79 28.52
N GLU A 391 -2.80 9.58 29.71
CA GLU A 391 -1.52 10.16 30.14
C GLU A 391 -0.52 9.08 30.55
N GLY A 392 0.78 9.39 30.42
CA GLY A 392 1.87 8.49 30.80
C GLY A 392 1.75 7.08 30.21
N VAL A 393 1.82 6.06 31.07
CA VAL A 393 1.80 4.64 30.69
C VAL A 393 0.50 4.24 29.99
N LYS A 394 -0.64 4.83 30.40
CA LYS A 394 -1.95 4.52 29.80
C LYS A 394 -2.00 4.93 28.33
N ARG A 395 -1.39 6.08 27.98
CA ARG A 395 -1.27 6.54 26.58
C ARG A 395 -0.45 5.56 25.76
N VAL A 396 0.72 5.16 26.27
CA VAL A 396 1.61 4.21 25.57
C VAL A 396 0.88 2.89 25.32
N TYR A 397 0.17 2.35 26.32
CA TYR A 397 -0.64 1.14 26.16
C TYR A 397 -1.73 1.31 25.10
N ASN A 398 -2.46 2.43 25.13
CA ASN A 398 -3.53 2.72 24.17
C ASN A 398 -2.99 2.81 22.74
N ASP A 399 -1.86 3.50 22.53
CA ASP A 399 -1.19 3.62 21.23
C ASP A 399 -0.70 2.25 20.72
N MET A 400 -0.07 1.46 21.60
CA MET A 400 0.39 0.11 21.27
C MET A 400 -0.76 -0.84 20.91
N ASN A 401 -1.88 -0.77 21.65
CA ASN A 401 -3.07 -1.56 21.38
C ASN A 401 -3.76 -1.14 20.07
N ALA A 402 -3.85 0.16 19.79
CA ALA A 402 -4.37 0.65 18.52
C ALA A 402 -3.51 0.16 17.34
N ARG A 403 -2.18 0.21 17.48
CA ARG A 403 -1.27 -0.30 16.46
C ARG A 403 -1.38 -1.81 16.28
N TYR A 404 -1.58 -2.57 17.36
CA TYR A 404 -1.81 -4.01 17.31
C TYR A 404 -3.10 -4.35 16.54
N LYS A 405 -4.21 -3.65 16.84
CA LYS A 405 -5.46 -3.81 16.09
C LYS A 405 -5.30 -3.52 14.60
N GLN A 406 -4.52 -2.49 14.24
CA GLN A 406 -4.23 -2.23 12.83
C GLN A 406 -3.35 -3.32 12.21
N ALA A 407 -2.31 -3.81 12.92
CA ALA A 407 -1.49 -4.93 12.46
C ALA A 407 -2.35 -6.18 12.20
N LEU A 408 -3.28 -6.48 13.12
CA LEU A 408 -4.19 -7.60 12.97
C LEU A 408 -5.06 -7.45 11.73
N ARG A 409 -5.60 -6.26 11.44
CA ARG A 409 -6.35 -6.00 10.19
C ARG A 409 -5.51 -6.26 8.95
N HIS A 410 -4.28 -5.77 8.93
CA HIS A 410 -3.36 -6.02 7.81
C HIS A 410 -3.06 -7.52 7.63
N MET A 411 -2.84 -8.25 8.73
CA MET A 411 -2.55 -9.69 8.66
C MET A 411 -3.80 -10.53 8.39
N TRP A 412 -4.99 -10.01 8.69
CA TRP A 412 -6.26 -10.64 8.28
C TRP A 412 -6.42 -10.68 6.76
N GLY A 413 -5.76 -9.76 6.05
CA GLY A 413 -5.61 -9.79 4.60
C GLY A 413 -4.94 -11.06 4.06
N ALA A 414 -4.46 -11.98 4.89
CA ALA A 414 -4.08 -13.32 4.45
C ALA A 414 -5.20 -14.06 3.69
N LEU A 415 -6.47 -13.66 3.84
CA LEU A 415 -7.59 -14.15 3.01
C LEU A 415 -7.38 -13.87 1.51
N ASP A 416 -6.69 -12.77 1.16
CA ASP A 416 -6.35 -12.44 -0.24
C ASP A 416 -5.43 -13.48 -0.89
N VAL A 417 -4.69 -14.25 -0.09
CA VAL A 417 -3.92 -15.39 -0.60
C VAL A 417 -4.86 -16.49 -1.11
N GLY A 418 -5.94 -16.77 -0.38
CA GLY A 418 -6.97 -17.71 -0.79
C GLY A 418 -7.66 -17.26 -2.09
N TYR A 419 -8.02 -15.98 -2.16
CA TYR A 419 -8.54 -15.35 -3.37
C TYR A 419 -7.57 -15.50 -4.55
N ALA A 420 -6.28 -15.18 -4.36
CA ALA A 420 -5.26 -15.28 -5.40
C ALA A 420 -5.06 -16.73 -5.89
N ILE A 421 -5.12 -17.73 -5.00
CA ILE A 421 -5.05 -19.15 -5.39
C ILE A 421 -6.25 -19.52 -6.26
N LYS A 422 -7.47 -19.13 -5.86
CA LYS A 422 -8.68 -19.35 -6.65
C LYS A 422 -8.54 -18.73 -8.05
N LYS A 423 -8.11 -17.46 -8.12
CA LYS A 423 -7.89 -16.76 -9.39
C LYS A 423 -6.76 -17.34 -10.22
N PHE A 424 -5.71 -17.87 -9.60
CA PHE A 424 -4.66 -18.59 -10.30
C PHE A 424 -5.19 -19.87 -10.97
N ILE A 425 -6.04 -20.63 -10.28
CA ILE A 425 -6.67 -21.83 -10.84
C ILE A 425 -7.58 -21.45 -12.02
N GLU A 426 -8.41 -20.42 -11.87
CA GLU A 426 -9.24 -19.88 -12.96
C GLU A 426 -8.38 -19.46 -14.16
N LEU A 427 -7.32 -18.68 -13.94
CA LEU A 427 -6.37 -18.26 -14.97
C LEU A 427 -5.73 -19.46 -15.69
N TRP A 428 -5.36 -20.50 -14.94
CA TRP A 428 -4.78 -21.72 -15.50
C TRP A 428 -5.78 -22.48 -16.38
N GLN A 429 -7.03 -22.63 -15.91
CA GLN A 429 -8.11 -23.28 -16.65
C GLN A 429 -8.44 -22.51 -17.93
N GLU A 430 -8.48 -21.18 -17.85
CA GLU A 430 -8.88 -20.28 -18.93
C GLU A 430 -7.73 -19.79 -19.81
N ARG A 431 -6.50 -20.30 -19.63
CA ARG A 431 -5.27 -19.81 -20.31
C ARG A 431 -5.32 -19.69 -21.83
N LYS A 432 -6.26 -20.37 -22.49
CA LYS A 432 -6.47 -20.33 -23.96
C LYS A 432 -7.51 -19.28 -24.40
N HIS A 433 -8.25 -18.68 -23.46
CA HIS A 433 -9.32 -17.72 -23.72
C HIS A 433 -8.86 -16.32 -23.31
N THR A 434 -8.49 -15.51 -24.29
CA THR A 434 -8.00 -14.14 -24.09
C THR A 434 -9.04 -13.07 -24.37
N THR A 435 -10.22 -13.45 -24.86
CA THR A 435 -11.34 -12.52 -25.04
C THR A 435 -12.07 -12.34 -23.71
N ARG A 436 -12.20 -11.08 -23.26
CA ARG A 436 -12.92 -10.72 -22.05
C ARG A 436 -14.01 -9.72 -22.39
N ALA A 437 -15.17 -9.90 -21.75
CA ALA A 437 -16.28 -8.98 -21.84
C ALA A 437 -16.50 -8.31 -20.47
N PHE A 438 -16.77 -7.01 -20.48
CA PHE A 438 -17.15 -6.27 -19.28
C PHE A 438 -18.21 -5.21 -19.63
N ARG A 439 -18.84 -4.66 -18.60
CA ARG A 439 -19.90 -3.66 -18.72
C ARG A 439 -19.62 -2.48 -17.80
N PRO A 440 -20.25 -1.31 -17.97
CA PRO A 440 -20.15 -0.22 -17.02
C PRO A 440 -20.56 -0.64 -15.60
N LEU A 441 -19.78 -0.21 -14.60
CA LEU A 441 -19.93 -0.59 -13.20
C LEU A 441 -21.34 -0.37 -12.65
N HIS A 442 -21.97 0.77 -12.98
CA HIS A 442 -23.30 1.14 -12.50
C HIS A 442 -24.44 0.21 -12.97
N LEU A 443 -24.24 -0.58 -14.04
CA LEU A 443 -25.26 -1.53 -14.51
C LEU A 443 -25.43 -2.73 -13.57
N ALA A 444 -24.44 -3.00 -12.73
CA ALA A 444 -24.55 -4.04 -11.69
C ALA A 444 -25.76 -3.80 -10.76
N LEU A 445 -26.15 -2.53 -10.53
CA LEU A 445 -27.30 -2.19 -9.68
C LEU A 445 -28.65 -2.54 -10.31
N LYS A 446 -28.74 -2.55 -11.65
CA LYS A 446 -29.98 -2.84 -12.38
C LYS A 446 -30.25 -4.34 -12.49
N HIS A 447 -29.20 -5.16 -12.38
CA HIS A 447 -29.25 -6.62 -12.56
C HIS A 447 -28.45 -7.35 -11.47
N PRO A 448 -28.91 -7.33 -10.20
CA PRO A 448 -28.17 -7.90 -9.06
C PRO A 448 -27.95 -9.41 -9.13
N ASN A 449 -28.76 -10.15 -9.92
CA ASN A 449 -28.63 -11.60 -10.09
C ASN A 449 -27.73 -12.01 -11.27
N ASP A 450 -27.22 -11.03 -12.02
CA ASP A 450 -26.47 -11.29 -13.24
C ASP A 450 -24.98 -11.17 -12.94
N SER A 451 -24.28 -12.31 -12.87
CA SER A 451 -22.83 -12.36 -12.66
C SER A 451 -22.15 -11.32 -13.54
N TYR A 452 -21.47 -10.35 -12.92
CA TYR A 452 -20.83 -9.25 -13.62
C TYR A 452 -19.84 -9.71 -14.69
N MET A 453 -19.26 -10.91 -14.49
CA MET A 453 -18.52 -11.65 -15.50
C MET A 453 -19.31 -12.90 -15.87
N LYS A 454 -20.10 -12.85 -16.95
CA LYS A 454 -20.51 -14.08 -17.64
C LYS A 454 -19.35 -14.49 -18.53
N ASN A 455 -18.73 -15.61 -18.20
CA ASN A 455 -17.88 -16.31 -19.15
C ASN A 455 -18.78 -16.75 -20.32
N HIS A 456 -18.73 -16.05 -21.45
CA HIS A 456 -19.42 -16.44 -22.67
C HIS A 456 -18.76 -17.70 -23.24
N PHE A 457 -19.14 -18.87 -22.71
CA PHE A 457 -18.77 -20.17 -23.27
C PHE A 457 -19.83 -20.74 -24.22
N ASP A 458 -21.00 -20.10 -24.36
CA ASP A 458 -22.10 -20.60 -25.21
C ASP A 458 -22.57 -19.60 -26.29
N ALA A 459 -21.77 -18.58 -26.62
CA ALA A 459 -22.09 -17.70 -27.75
C ALA A 459 -21.42 -18.24 -29.03
N ASP A 460 -22.23 -18.89 -29.86
CA ASP A 460 -21.91 -19.24 -31.24
C ASP A 460 -21.47 -17.97 -32.00
N PRO A 461 -20.28 -17.94 -32.64
CA PRO A 461 -19.79 -16.75 -33.36
C PRO A 461 -20.71 -16.27 -34.49
N GLU A 462 -21.75 -17.03 -34.85
CA GLU A 462 -22.75 -16.68 -35.86
C GLU A 462 -24.10 -16.18 -35.32
N GLN A 463 -24.30 -16.04 -34.00
CA GLN A 463 -25.55 -15.47 -33.47
C GLN A 463 -25.61 -13.94 -33.62
N PRO A 464 -26.65 -13.37 -34.27
CA PRO A 464 -26.81 -11.93 -34.35
C PRO A 464 -27.03 -11.37 -32.94
N LEU A 465 -26.22 -10.37 -32.56
CA LEU A 465 -26.39 -9.60 -31.33
C LEU A 465 -27.83 -9.07 -31.26
N GLU A 466 -28.67 -9.62 -30.38
CA GLU A 466 -30.02 -9.09 -30.15
C GLU A 466 -29.91 -7.64 -29.64
N SER A 467 -30.42 -6.71 -30.44
CA SER A 467 -30.42 -5.28 -30.19
C SER A 467 -31.30 -4.93 -28.98
N GLY A 468 -30.68 -4.59 -27.85
CA GLY A 468 -31.35 -3.93 -26.73
C GLY A 468 -30.73 -4.19 -25.36
N ILE A 469 -30.20 -5.40 -25.12
CA ILE A 469 -29.62 -5.80 -23.82
C ILE A 469 -28.08 -5.88 -23.90
N TYR A 470 -27.52 -6.16 -25.08
CA TYR A 470 -26.07 -6.36 -25.30
C TYR A 470 -25.34 -5.13 -25.87
N SER A 471 -26.01 -3.98 -26.04
CA SER A 471 -25.39 -2.78 -26.64
C SER A 471 -24.33 -2.10 -25.76
N GLU A 472 -24.24 -2.45 -24.47
CA GLU A 472 -23.32 -1.83 -23.50
C GLU A 472 -22.22 -2.79 -23.02
N VAL A 473 -22.09 -3.97 -23.63
CA VAL A 473 -21.02 -4.93 -23.36
C VAL A 473 -19.79 -4.56 -24.20
N ILE A 474 -18.67 -4.33 -23.53
CA ILE A 474 -17.37 -4.07 -24.16
C ILE A 474 -16.61 -5.39 -24.20
N THR A 475 -16.23 -5.81 -25.41
CA THR A 475 -15.42 -7.01 -25.64
C THR A 475 -14.02 -6.61 -26.08
N GLU A 476 -13.01 -7.10 -25.39
CA GLU A 476 -11.59 -6.82 -25.69
C GLU A 476 -10.78 -8.11 -25.66
N THR A 477 -9.74 -8.17 -26.49
CA THR A 477 -8.73 -9.24 -26.44
C THR A 477 -7.56 -8.76 -25.58
N ILE A 478 -7.28 -9.48 -24.50
CA ILE A 478 -6.14 -9.21 -23.61
C ILE A 478 -4.94 -10.09 -23.95
N LYS A 479 -3.78 -9.77 -23.39
CA LYS A 479 -2.56 -10.56 -23.55
C LYS A 479 -2.70 -11.95 -22.91
N GLU A 480 -1.91 -12.89 -23.40
CA GLU A 480 -1.78 -14.23 -22.80
C GLU A 480 -1.25 -14.17 -21.36
N PRO A 481 -1.44 -15.23 -20.56
CA PRO A 481 -0.96 -15.28 -19.18
C PRO A 481 0.55 -15.05 -19.01
N ASP A 482 0.91 -14.06 -18.20
CA ASP A 482 2.30 -13.81 -17.80
C ASP A 482 2.65 -14.66 -16.57
N TRP A 483 3.21 -15.85 -16.81
CA TRP A 483 3.57 -16.79 -15.76
C TRP A 483 4.70 -16.31 -14.86
N GLN A 484 5.62 -15.48 -15.38
CA GLN A 484 6.71 -14.94 -14.59
C GLN A 484 6.17 -13.95 -13.56
N ARG A 485 5.34 -13.00 -13.97
CA ARG A 485 4.67 -12.06 -13.05
C ARG A 485 3.77 -12.79 -12.07
N THR A 486 3.10 -13.84 -12.52
CA THR A 486 2.22 -14.66 -11.67
C THR A 486 3.02 -15.36 -10.56
N PHE A 487 4.18 -15.94 -10.89
CA PHE A 487 5.10 -16.51 -9.90
C PHE A 487 5.63 -15.43 -8.93
N LEU A 488 6.03 -14.27 -9.47
CA LEU A 488 6.49 -13.15 -8.65
C LEU A 488 5.40 -12.65 -7.71
N LEU A 489 4.14 -12.58 -8.14
CA LEU A 489 3.01 -12.23 -7.29
C LEU A 489 2.82 -13.24 -6.16
N ALA A 490 2.81 -14.54 -6.47
CA ALA A 490 2.69 -15.60 -5.47
C ALA A 490 3.80 -15.51 -4.40
N HIS A 491 5.03 -15.23 -4.84
CA HIS A 491 6.16 -14.97 -3.95
C HIS A 491 5.94 -13.73 -3.05
N ARG A 492 5.41 -12.61 -3.60
CA ARG A 492 5.14 -11.41 -2.79
C ARG A 492 3.98 -11.62 -1.80
N LEU A 493 2.96 -12.37 -2.18
CA LEU A 493 1.89 -12.78 -1.25
C LEU A 493 2.42 -13.69 -0.13
N PHE A 494 3.36 -14.59 -0.45
CA PHE A 494 4.04 -15.41 0.55
C PHE A 494 4.84 -14.55 1.54
N GLU A 495 5.63 -13.62 1.03
CA GLU A 495 6.40 -12.67 1.85
C GLU A 495 5.52 -11.85 2.79
N ALA A 496 4.39 -11.33 2.30
CA ALA A 496 3.53 -10.45 3.09
C ALA A 496 2.82 -11.18 4.25
N HIS A 497 2.32 -12.40 4.01
CA HIS A 497 1.37 -13.03 4.94
C HIS A 497 1.93 -14.23 5.73
N PHE A 498 2.96 -14.91 5.21
CA PHE A 498 3.51 -16.13 5.84
C PHE A 498 4.92 -15.94 6.39
N LEU A 499 5.76 -15.18 5.70
CA LEU A 499 7.16 -15.03 6.05
C LEU A 499 7.38 -14.51 7.48
N PRO A 500 6.65 -13.49 8.01
CA PRO A 500 6.85 -13.00 9.37
C PRO A 500 6.71 -14.12 10.41
N LEU A 501 5.64 -14.90 10.32
CA LEU A 501 5.35 -15.98 11.26
C LEU A 501 6.29 -17.18 11.07
N HIS A 502 6.54 -17.59 9.83
CA HIS A 502 7.41 -18.72 9.53
C HIS A 502 8.84 -18.48 10.03
N THR A 503 9.34 -17.26 9.89
CA THR A 503 10.65 -16.85 10.40
C THR A 503 10.71 -16.98 11.91
N THR A 504 9.71 -16.48 12.63
CA THR A 504 9.67 -16.56 14.10
C THR A 504 9.63 -18.01 14.59
N ILE A 505 8.82 -18.86 13.96
CA ILE A 505 8.78 -20.30 14.27
C ILE A 505 10.16 -20.93 14.03
N LEU A 506 10.79 -20.64 12.89
CA LEU A 506 12.08 -21.22 12.52
C LEU A 506 13.24 -20.70 13.37
N ILE A 507 13.22 -19.45 13.83
CA ILE A 507 14.21 -18.94 14.78
C ILE A 507 14.17 -19.74 16.09
N VAL A 508 12.98 -19.95 16.66
CA VAL A 508 12.81 -20.70 17.91
C VAL A 508 13.19 -22.17 17.70
N THR A 509 12.63 -22.80 16.67
CA THR A 509 12.80 -24.25 16.44
C THR A 509 14.20 -24.61 15.97
N SER A 510 14.88 -23.80 15.16
CA SER A 510 16.28 -24.04 14.82
C SER A 510 17.21 -23.86 16.02
N THR A 511 16.91 -22.92 16.93
CA THR A 511 17.68 -22.75 18.17
C THR A 511 17.51 -23.97 19.08
N LEU A 512 16.29 -24.50 19.19
CA LEU A 512 16.03 -25.74 19.93
C LEU A 512 16.70 -26.95 19.29
N TYR A 513 16.64 -27.07 17.96
CA TYR A 513 17.33 -28.12 17.21
C TYR A 513 18.84 -28.11 17.53
N MET A 514 19.50 -26.95 17.39
CA MET A 514 20.93 -26.82 17.69
C MET A 514 21.27 -27.16 19.14
N ALA A 515 20.37 -26.87 20.09
CA ALA A 515 20.59 -27.19 21.50
C ALA A 515 20.46 -28.70 21.80
N VAL A 516 19.59 -29.43 21.09
CA VAL A 516 19.42 -30.88 21.33
C VAL A 516 20.45 -31.72 20.57
N THR A 517 21.03 -31.20 19.49
CA THR A 517 22.08 -31.87 18.70
C THR A 517 23.50 -31.43 19.06
N GLU A 518 23.67 -30.53 20.04
CA GLU A 518 24.97 -29.98 20.41
C GLU A 518 25.96 -31.08 20.84
N GLY A 519 27.11 -31.15 20.15
CA GLY A 519 28.14 -32.15 20.41
C GLY A 519 27.81 -33.57 19.96
N GLY A 520 26.66 -33.78 19.32
CA GLY A 520 26.25 -35.04 18.71
C GLY A 520 26.82 -35.25 17.29
N PRO A 521 26.61 -36.44 16.70
CA PRO A 521 26.93 -36.68 15.29
C PRO A 521 25.99 -35.89 14.37
N ASP A 522 26.50 -35.37 13.25
CA ASP A 522 25.71 -34.77 12.15
C ASP A 522 25.70 -35.72 10.92
N PRO A 523 24.86 -36.76 10.93
CA PRO A 523 24.84 -37.75 9.85
C PRO A 523 24.28 -37.20 8.53
N HIS A 524 23.59 -36.06 8.57
CA HIS A 524 22.99 -35.44 7.39
C HIS A 524 23.80 -34.26 6.84
N ASN A 525 24.90 -33.89 7.50
CA ASN A 525 25.76 -32.76 7.15
C ASN A 525 24.95 -31.46 6.95
N VAL A 526 24.12 -31.12 7.94
CA VAL A 526 23.22 -29.95 7.93
C VAL A 526 23.66 -28.85 8.90
N ASP A 527 24.66 -29.06 9.75
CA ASP A 527 25.08 -28.06 10.74
C ASP A 527 25.52 -26.73 10.10
N TRP A 528 26.17 -26.79 8.94
CA TRP A 528 26.57 -25.60 8.19
C TRP A 528 25.36 -24.72 7.81
N ILE A 529 24.19 -25.32 7.57
CA ILE A 529 22.96 -24.58 7.24
C ILE A 529 22.58 -23.68 8.41
N PHE A 530 22.60 -24.20 9.64
CA PHE A 530 22.22 -23.43 10.81
C PHE A 530 23.25 -22.34 11.15
N GLN A 531 24.54 -22.56 10.82
CA GLN A 531 25.54 -21.50 10.89
C GLN A 531 25.27 -20.37 9.88
N ILE A 532 24.93 -20.71 8.63
CA ILE A 532 24.53 -19.73 7.63
C ILE A 532 23.27 -18.98 8.08
N CYS A 533 22.24 -19.68 8.59
CA CYS A 533 21.05 -19.04 9.16
C CYS A 533 21.40 -18.06 10.28
N LYS A 534 22.37 -18.39 11.15
CA LYS A 534 22.85 -17.48 12.20
C LYS A 534 23.48 -16.21 11.62
N VAL A 535 24.32 -16.34 10.58
CA VAL A 535 24.91 -15.20 9.87
C VAL A 535 23.81 -14.34 9.21
N LEU A 536 22.89 -14.96 8.48
CA LEU A 536 21.78 -14.26 7.81
C LEU A 536 20.90 -13.50 8.80
N ARG A 537 20.66 -14.02 10.02
CA ARG A 537 19.94 -13.30 11.08
C ARG A 537 20.68 -12.03 11.51
N THR A 538 22.00 -12.13 11.72
CA THR A 538 22.82 -10.97 12.10
C THR A 538 22.84 -9.93 10.98
N VAL A 539 23.02 -10.37 9.73
CA VAL A 539 22.99 -9.49 8.55
C VAL A 539 21.61 -8.81 8.43
N GLY A 540 20.51 -9.56 8.53
CA GLY A 540 19.16 -9.00 8.44
C GLY A 540 18.84 -7.96 9.53
N LEU A 541 19.39 -8.11 10.74
CA LEU A 541 19.27 -7.08 11.78
C LEU A 541 20.02 -5.79 11.40
N LEU A 542 21.22 -5.90 10.84
CA LEU A 542 22.00 -4.76 10.36
C LEU A 542 21.33 -4.08 9.16
N GLU A 543 20.76 -4.85 8.24
CA GLU A 543 20.01 -4.35 7.09
C GLU A 543 18.77 -3.56 7.53
N CYS A 544 18.02 -4.06 8.52
CA CYS A 544 16.88 -3.32 9.09
C CYS A 544 17.31 -1.99 9.74
N ALA A 545 18.45 -1.95 10.43
CA ALA A 545 18.99 -0.71 10.99
C ALA A 545 19.40 0.28 9.88
N PHE A 546 20.01 -0.21 8.79
CA PHE A 546 20.37 0.61 7.64
C PHE A 546 19.14 1.10 6.84
N LEU A 547 18.09 0.28 6.76
CA LEU A 547 16.79 0.66 6.20
C LEU A 547 16.19 1.86 6.95
N LEU A 548 16.21 1.86 8.29
CA LEU A 548 15.77 3.00 9.09
C LEU A 548 16.61 4.25 8.79
N PHE A 549 17.92 4.10 8.62
CA PHE A 549 18.79 5.21 8.24
C PHE A 549 18.45 5.79 6.85
N LEU A 550 18.18 4.95 5.85
CA LEU A 550 17.73 5.41 4.53
C LEU A 550 16.35 6.09 4.60
N TYR A 551 15.46 5.59 5.45
CA TYR A 551 14.15 6.19 5.67
C TYR A 551 14.25 7.63 6.22
N GLU A 552 15.23 7.95 7.07
CA GLU A 552 15.44 9.32 7.57
C GLU A 552 15.60 10.33 6.42
N ARG A 553 16.32 9.95 5.35
CA ARG A 553 16.51 10.81 4.17
C ARG A 553 15.20 10.98 3.40
N PHE A 554 14.52 9.88 3.10
CA PHE A 554 13.19 9.89 2.44
C PHE A 554 12.21 10.80 3.20
N HIS A 555 12.13 10.60 4.52
CA HIS A 555 11.24 11.35 5.40
C HIS A 555 11.54 12.84 5.39
N LYS A 556 12.82 13.22 5.51
CA LYS A 556 13.26 14.61 5.49
C LYS A 556 12.84 15.32 4.19
N ILE A 557 13.00 14.67 3.03
CA ILE A 557 12.63 15.24 1.73
C ILE A 557 11.11 15.40 1.64
N GLY A 558 10.35 14.36 2.00
CA GLY A 558 8.88 14.37 1.95
C GLY A 558 8.27 15.43 2.86
N ALA A 559 8.66 15.42 4.15
CA ALA A 559 8.15 16.37 5.14
C ALA A 559 8.47 17.82 4.76
N ALA A 560 9.70 18.12 4.33
CA ALA A 560 10.08 19.47 3.93
C ALA A 560 9.36 19.95 2.66
N THR A 561 9.14 19.05 1.70
CA THR A 561 8.42 19.38 0.46
C THR A 561 6.97 19.70 0.76
N ARG A 562 6.31 18.88 1.59
CA ARG A 562 4.94 19.09 2.05
C ARG A 562 4.81 20.37 2.87
N GLU A 563 5.70 20.62 3.81
CA GLU A 563 5.64 21.82 4.64
C GLU A 563 5.75 23.08 3.79
N LYS A 564 6.70 23.12 2.84
CA LYS A 564 6.82 24.23 1.88
C LYS A 564 5.52 24.42 1.09
N GLU A 565 4.93 23.34 0.60
CA GLU A 565 3.68 23.39 -0.15
C GLU A 565 2.50 23.91 0.69
N MET A 566 2.37 23.46 1.94
CA MET A 566 1.32 23.95 2.85
C MET A 566 1.56 25.39 3.29
N GLN A 567 2.81 25.86 3.32
CA GLN A 567 3.12 27.28 3.52
C GLN A 567 2.68 28.11 2.31
N GLU A 568 2.98 27.64 1.08
CA GLU A 568 2.55 28.27 -0.18
C GLU A 568 1.01 28.34 -0.27
N ALA A 569 0.31 27.29 0.18
CA ALA A 569 -1.16 27.24 0.22
C ALA A 569 -1.79 28.03 1.39
N GLY A 570 -1.00 28.54 2.33
CA GLY A 570 -1.50 29.23 3.53
C GLY A 570 -2.16 28.32 4.57
N LEU A 571 -1.92 27.00 4.50
CA LEU A 571 -2.51 25.97 5.37
C LEU A 571 -1.57 25.54 6.52
N ALA A 572 -0.26 25.81 6.41
CA ALA A 572 0.75 25.29 7.35
C ALA A 572 0.51 25.65 8.83
N LYS A 573 0.01 26.85 9.14
CA LYS A 573 -0.16 27.35 10.53
C LYS A 573 -1.10 26.49 11.39
N GLY A 574 -1.93 25.62 10.79
CA GLY A 574 -2.85 24.73 11.49
C GLY A 574 -2.54 23.24 11.32
N MET A 575 -1.42 22.87 10.69
CA MET A 575 -1.08 21.48 10.41
C MET A 575 0.08 21.00 11.26
N CYS A 576 0.11 19.70 11.55
CA CYS A 576 1.23 19.07 12.24
C CYS A 576 2.25 18.57 11.22
N PHE A 577 3.52 18.91 11.48
CA PHE A 577 4.68 18.39 10.77
C PHE A 577 5.61 17.76 11.80
N SER A 578 6.03 16.54 11.52
CA SER A 578 7.05 15.83 12.28
C SER A 578 8.34 15.83 11.49
N HIS A 579 9.46 16.05 12.16
CA HIS A 579 10.78 15.99 11.57
C HIS A 579 11.57 14.89 12.24
N ARG A 580 12.38 14.20 11.44
CA ARG A 580 13.19 13.08 11.91
C ARG A 580 14.67 13.29 11.61
N SER A 581 15.50 12.83 12.53
CA SER A 581 16.93 12.67 12.35
C SER A 581 17.43 11.46 13.13
N ALA A 582 18.55 10.87 12.71
CA ALA A 582 19.17 9.76 13.44
C ALA A 582 19.53 10.13 14.89
N LYS A 583 19.86 11.39 15.17
CA LYS A 583 20.19 11.87 16.52
C LYS A 583 18.96 11.97 17.42
N SER A 584 17.85 12.51 16.90
CA SER A 584 16.61 12.69 17.66
C SER A 584 15.85 11.39 17.87
N ASN A 585 16.03 10.41 16.98
CA ASN A 585 15.29 9.15 16.97
C ASN A 585 16.14 7.93 17.33
N PHE A 586 17.23 8.09 18.09
CA PHE A 586 18.11 6.97 18.44
C PHE A 586 17.37 5.78 19.09
N VAL A 587 16.33 6.05 19.88
CA VAL A 587 15.48 5.01 20.49
C VAL A 587 14.83 4.11 19.42
N ASP A 588 14.50 4.65 18.25
CA ASP A 588 13.91 3.87 17.15
C ASP A 588 14.84 2.73 16.70
N TYR A 589 16.16 2.99 16.69
CA TYR A 589 17.20 2.02 16.34
C TYR A 589 17.45 0.97 17.43
N LEU A 590 16.97 1.19 18.66
CA LEU A 590 17.06 0.21 19.74
C LEU A 590 15.82 -0.70 19.79
N VAL A 591 14.65 -0.17 19.45
CA VAL A 591 13.37 -0.90 19.61
C VAL A 591 12.95 -1.69 18.38
N PHE A 592 13.53 -1.44 17.20
CA PHE A 592 13.13 -2.13 15.96
C PHE A 592 13.16 -3.67 16.03
N PRO A 593 14.08 -4.35 16.77
CA PRO A 593 14.08 -5.81 16.82
C PRO A 593 12.82 -6.39 17.48
N LEU A 594 12.14 -5.60 18.33
CA LEU A 594 10.91 -6.00 19.02
C LEU A 594 9.67 -5.83 18.13
N VAL A 595 9.75 -5.02 17.08
CA VAL A 595 8.60 -4.64 16.26
C VAL A 595 8.10 -5.79 15.40
N ALA A 596 8.99 -6.53 14.73
CA ALA A 596 8.59 -7.63 13.85
C ALA A 596 7.87 -8.78 14.59
N PRO A 597 8.30 -9.20 15.81
CA PRO A 597 7.51 -10.11 16.63
C PRO A 597 6.15 -9.52 17.04
N LEU A 598 6.13 -8.30 17.61
CA LEU A 598 4.93 -7.70 18.21
C LEU A 598 3.83 -7.34 17.20
N TYR A 599 4.22 -6.79 16.05
CA TYR A 599 3.29 -6.26 15.05
C TYR A 599 3.32 -6.98 13.70
N GLY A 600 4.17 -7.99 13.56
CA GLY A 600 4.16 -8.91 12.41
C GLY A 600 3.73 -10.30 12.85
N SER A 601 4.61 -11.02 13.52
CA SER A 601 4.46 -12.47 13.76
C SER A 601 3.26 -12.83 14.63
N ILE A 602 3.06 -12.13 15.75
CA ILE A 602 1.94 -12.39 16.67
C ILE A 602 0.58 -12.13 15.98
N PRO A 603 0.32 -10.97 15.36
CA PRO A 603 -0.94 -10.77 14.65
C PRO A 603 -1.10 -11.70 13.44
N SER A 604 -0.01 -12.08 12.74
CA SER A 604 -0.08 -13.13 11.70
C SER A 604 -0.54 -14.47 12.26
N ALA A 605 0.01 -14.90 13.41
CA ALA A 605 -0.40 -16.14 14.07
C ALA A 605 -1.87 -16.08 14.49
N GLN A 606 -2.30 -14.97 15.09
CA GLN A 606 -3.69 -14.77 15.49
C GLN A 606 -4.63 -14.84 14.28
N ALA A 607 -4.35 -14.09 13.20
CA ALA A 607 -5.19 -14.11 12.00
C ALA A 607 -5.29 -15.51 11.39
N GLN A 608 -4.15 -16.17 11.14
CA GLN A 608 -4.13 -17.51 10.53
C GLN A 608 -4.82 -18.58 11.39
N LEU A 609 -4.75 -18.47 12.72
CA LEU A 609 -5.48 -19.36 13.63
C LEU A 609 -6.98 -19.09 13.62
N MET A 610 -7.38 -17.81 13.61
CA MET A 610 -8.78 -17.43 13.62
C MET A 610 -9.50 -17.81 12.33
N HIS A 611 -8.80 -17.83 11.18
CA HIS A 611 -9.37 -18.25 9.89
C HIS A 611 -9.86 -19.70 9.84
N PHE A 612 -9.49 -20.56 10.80
CA PHE A 612 -10.12 -21.88 10.96
C PHE A 612 -11.56 -21.82 11.50
N PHE A 613 -11.94 -20.71 12.12
CA PHE A 613 -13.20 -20.56 12.84
C PHE A 613 -14.08 -19.45 12.29
N THR A 614 -13.48 -18.40 11.71
CA THR A 614 -14.22 -17.25 11.18
C THR A 614 -13.43 -16.49 10.12
N HIS A 615 -14.15 -15.91 9.16
CA HIS A 615 -13.61 -14.93 8.22
C HIS A 615 -13.94 -13.50 8.66
N ASP A 616 -14.84 -13.35 9.63
CA ASP A 616 -15.31 -12.05 10.10
C ASP A 616 -14.31 -11.43 11.08
N LEU A 617 -13.87 -10.22 10.76
CA LEU A 617 -13.12 -9.38 11.67
C LEU A 617 -13.98 -8.18 12.07
N VAL A 618 -14.15 -7.96 13.38
CA VAL A 618 -14.84 -6.77 13.87
C VAL A 618 -14.03 -5.53 13.46
N TYR A 619 -14.57 -4.77 12.50
CA TYR A 619 -13.94 -3.56 12.00
C TYR A 619 -13.99 -2.46 13.06
N THR A 620 -12.83 -2.10 13.62
CA THR A 620 -12.70 -0.97 14.57
C THR A 620 -11.73 0.08 14.01
N VAL A 621 -12.20 1.31 13.88
CA VAL A 621 -11.39 2.46 13.41
C VAL A 621 -10.64 3.05 14.60
N SER A 622 -9.33 3.27 14.46
CA SER A 622 -8.50 3.97 15.45
C SER A 622 -8.68 5.48 15.33
N LYS A 623 -8.72 6.23 16.44
CA LYS A 623 -8.73 7.70 16.37
C LYS A 623 -7.49 8.25 15.68
N LYS A 624 -7.68 9.31 14.91
CA LYS A 624 -6.61 10.03 14.21
C LYS A 624 -6.33 11.37 14.90
N VAL A 625 -5.09 11.85 14.77
CA VAL A 625 -4.72 13.19 15.28
C VAL A 625 -5.34 14.23 14.37
N THR A 626 -6.18 15.07 14.93
CA THR A 626 -6.84 16.17 14.24
C THR A 626 -6.17 17.49 14.57
N ARG A 627 -6.30 18.45 13.65
CA ARG A 627 -6.04 19.87 13.90
C ARG A 627 -6.71 20.33 15.20
N GLN A 628 -5.94 20.79 16.19
CA GLN A 628 -6.48 21.66 17.24
C GLN A 628 -6.58 23.07 16.65
N ARG A 629 -7.75 23.45 16.12
CA ARG A 629 -7.97 24.84 15.72
C ARG A 629 -7.95 25.69 16.98
N ALA A 630 -7.15 26.76 17.00
CA ALA A 630 -7.34 27.82 17.98
C ALA A 630 -8.81 28.22 17.92
N LYS A 631 -9.50 28.20 19.07
CA LYS A 631 -10.91 28.61 19.18
C LYS A 631 -11.09 29.89 18.36
N SER A 632 -12.02 29.85 17.40
CA SER A 632 -12.43 31.04 16.68
C SER A 632 -12.89 32.06 17.73
N PHE A 633 -12.16 33.17 17.86
CA PHE A 633 -12.47 34.29 18.77
C PHE A 633 -13.86 34.91 18.53
N ILE A 634 -14.58 34.48 17.50
CA ILE A 634 -15.91 35.00 17.15
C ILE A 634 -17.03 34.33 17.97
N ALA A 635 -16.79 33.14 18.55
CA ALA A 635 -17.81 32.43 19.34
C ALA A 635 -17.94 32.90 20.79
N GLU A 636 -17.00 33.71 21.31
CA GLU A 636 -17.00 34.20 22.71
C GLU A 636 -17.56 35.62 22.86
N VAL A 637 -18.06 36.23 21.78
CA VAL A 637 -18.70 37.57 21.80
C VAL A 637 -20.23 37.48 21.67
N LEU A 638 -20.80 36.27 21.53
CA LEU A 638 -22.25 36.05 21.43
C LEU A 638 -22.78 34.94 22.35
N SER A 639 -22.03 34.58 23.40
CA SER A 639 -22.52 33.83 24.57
C SER A 639 -22.38 34.70 25.81
#